data_AF-A0A347ZNV6-F1
#
_entry.id   AF-A0A347ZNV6-F1
#
_cell.length_a   1.000
_cell.length_b   1.000
_cell.length_c   1.000
_cell.angle_alpha   90.00
_cell.angle_beta   90.00
_cell.angle_gamma   90.00
#
_symmetry.space_group_name_H-M   'P 1'
#
loop_
_entity.id
_entity.type
_entity.pdbx_description
1 polymer ?
#
loop_
_entity_poly.entity_id
_entity_poly.type
_entity_poly.pdbx_seq_one_letter_code
_entity_poly.pdbx_strand_id
1 'polypeptide(L)'
;MEKRITDLLDCVQDDSVQLQSKDVSSIERIKEATLNKIQKRESSTFRVKKKLSRTALVAAIVAEGLIISALAVGITLLVLKQAELRSILGIEDKNIPEYMEYEASETPPEADEVSVSVLSSMRDKKYVRYYILVSPVTQEQAESYTWSIHRNGERKGREAFPVKADLDTAYDADTQSLMLEFSMFIGSDAQVEDTEPYEVNLWGGIDYDSGAEASDSISTSFSLPQNTSEISTVLIQLGNGVEFTNALTGETGKIQEVQVSSGGIEWFYSYDTAEMLLREIKNYGSDDSDLSEEEFRQYSAEQLAWIHAFEDTIRDAVLNLSDGSTRGGLIPDQVDLDNGVLIGNGYWENPLDLSILESITVDGKTYQ
;
A
#
# COMPACT_ATOMS: atom_id res chain seq x y z
N MET A 1 13.45 4.24 48.44
CA MET A 1 12.68 5.14 49.32
C MET A 1 11.99 6.15 48.42
N GLU A 2 10.71 5.90 48.14
CA GLU A 2 9.91 6.57 47.12
C GLU A 2 9.42 7.94 47.62
N LYS A 3 9.59 8.98 46.79
CA LYS A 3 9.04 10.32 47.06
C LYS A 3 7.60 10.37 46.57
N ARG A 4 6.67 10.74 47.45
CA ARG A 4 5.24 10.88 47.12
C ARG A 4 4.92 12.30 46.66
N ILE A 5 4.02 12.39 45.69
CA ILE A 5 3.56 13.61 44.99
C ILE A 5 3.00 14.68 45.95
N THR A 6 2.60 14.30 47.16
CA THR A 6 2.11 15.21 48.21
C THR A 6 3.14 16.22 48.72
N ASP A 7 4.44 15.99 48.51
CA ASP A 7 5.49 16.92 48.97
C ASP A 7 5.71 18.11 48.01
N LEU A 8 4.99 18.16 46.87
CA LEU A 8 5.09 19.23 45.85
C LEU A 8 3.93 20.24 45.89
N LEU A 9 2.98 20.11 46.82
CA LEU A 9 1.77 20.94 46.87
C LEU A 9 1.73 21.98 48.01
N ASP A 10 2.79 22.11 48.79
CA ASP A 10 2.90 23.11 49.88
C ASP A 10 3.23 24.54 49.38
N CYS A 11 3.11 24.83 48.08
CA CYS A 11 3.46 26.15 47.52
C CYS A 11 2.34 26.83 46.72
N VAL A 12 1.08 26.41 46.83
CA VAL A 12 -0.04 27.12 46.19
C VAL A 12 -0.89 27.81 47.25
N GLN A 13 -0.70 29.12 47.34
CA GLN A 13 -1.40 30.02 48.24
C GLN A 13 -2.81 30.32 47.70
N ASP A 14 -3.82 30.17 48.56
CA ASP A 14 -5.24 30.24 48.27
C ASP A 14 -5.77 31.68 48.42
N ASP A 15 -5.80 32.44 47.31
CA ASP A 15 -6.40 33.78 47.28
C ASP A 15 -7.86 33.71 46.81
N SER A 16 -8.75 33.41 47.74
CA SER A 16 -10.20 33.55 47.56
C SER A 16 -10.59 35.04 47.46
N VAL A 17 -11.19 35.47 46.35
CA VAL A 17 -11.77 36.82 46.20
C VAL A 17 -13.29 36.76 46.31
N GLN A 18 -13.82 37.47 47.31
CA GLN A 18 -15.25 37.66 47.57
C GLN A 18 -15.92 38.49 46.45
N LEU A 19 -17.03 37.99 45.92
CA LEU A 19 -17.92 38.76 45.03
C LEU A 19 -18.79 39.72 45.85
N GLN A 20 -18.50 41.02 45.80
CA GLN A 20 -19.41 42.06 46.26
C GLN A 20 -20.47 42.39 45.21
N SER A 21 -21.72 42.50 45.67
CA SER A 21 -22.89 42.88 44.90
C SER A 21 -22.98 44.38 44.61
N LYS A 22 -23.49 44.71 43.42
CA LYS A 22 -24.14 45.96 42.94
C LYS A 22 -23.25 47.17 42.61
N ASP A 23 -23.22 47.54 41.32
CA ASP A 23 -23.82 48.81 40.86
C ASP A 23 -24.17 48.74 39.35
N VAL A 24 -25.42 49.08 39.00
CA VAL A 24 -26.02 48.94 37.65
C VAL A 24 -25.74 50.17 36.77
N SER A 25 -24.76 51.00 37.15
CA SER A 25 -24.37 52.23 36.44
C SER A 25 -23.26 52.02 35.38
N SER A 26 -22.87 50.78 35.11
CA SER A 26 -21.68 50.44 34.29
C SER A 26 -21.98 49.97 32.87
N ILE A 27 -23.17 49.45 32.56
CA ILE A 27 -23.46 48.92 31.20
C ILE A 27 -23.52 50.05 30.18
N GLU A 28 -24.10 51.20 30.51
CA GLU A 28 -24.13 52.36 29.60
C GLU A 28 -22.74 52.97 29.40
N ARG A 29 -21.91 53.06 30.44
CA ARG A 29 -20.52 53.52 30.30
C ARG A 29 -19.63 52.52 29.56
N ILE A 30 -19.86 51.22 29.71
CA ILE A 30 -19.15 50.19 28.94
C ILE A 30 -19.58 50.25 27.48
N LYS A 31 -20.87 50.45 27.19
CA LYS A 31 -21.38 50.61 25.83
C LYS A 31 -20.84 51.88 25.18
N GLU A 32 -20.75 52.98 25.91
CA GLU A 32 -20.19 54.26 25.43
C GLU A 32 -18.66 54.19 25.27
N ALA A 33 -17.94 53.51 26.17
CA ALA A 33 -16.51 53.23 26.04
C ALA A 33 -16.20 52.26 24.88
N THR A 34 -17.11 51.33 24.58
CA THR A 34 -16.96 50.38 23.45
C THR A 34 -17.29 51.06 22.12
N LEU A 35 -18.33 51.89 22.04
CA LEU A 35 -18.66 52.68 20.84
C LEU A 35 -17.60 53.75 20.56
N ASN A 36 -17.06 54.42 21.58
CA ASN A 36 -15.94 55.34 21.41
C ASN A 36 -14.66 54.61 21.02
N LYS A 37 -14.42 53.37 21.49
CA LYS A 37 -13.27 52.57 21.01
C LYS A 37 -13.43 52.14 19.55
N ILE A 38 -14.66 51.88 19.07
CA ILE A 38 -14.93 51.55 17.67
C ILE A 38 -14.76 52.80 16.79
N GLN A 39 -15.37 53.94 17.16
CA GLN A 39 -15.26 55.19 16.40
C GLN A 39 -13.85 55.83 16.44
N LYS A 40 -13.08 55.60 17.51
CA LYS A 40 -11.70 56.07 17.62
C LYS A 40 -10.69 55.14 16.94
N ARG A 41 -11.06 53.88 16.65
CA ARG A 41 -10.30 52.98 15.76
C ARG A 41 -10.51 53.31 14.27
N GLU A 42 -11.63 53.95 13.93
CA GLU A 42 -11.93 54.39 12.57
C GLU A 42 -11.25 55.73 12.19
N SER A 43 -10.66 56.47 13.14
CA SER A 43 -10.23 57.86 12.90
C SER A 43 -8.75 58.21 13.13
N SER A 44 -7.84 57.26 13.40
CA SER A 44 -6.39 57.58 13.48
C SER A 44 -5.47 56.54 12.81
N THR A 45 -5.41 56.65 11.48
CA THR A 45 -4.29 56.35 10.58
C THR A 45 -3.05 55.61 11.13
N PHE A 46 -2.80 54.39 10.64
CA PHE A 46 -1.56 54.15 9.92
C PHE A 46 -1.86 54.09 8.43
N ARG A 47 -1.54 55.20 7.76
CA ARG A 47 -1.40 55.28 6.31
C ARG A 47 -0.29 54.33 5.88
N VAL A 48 -0.66 53.12 5.51
CA VAL A 48 -0.11 52.50 4.31
C VAL A 48 -1.29 52.38 3.36
N LYS A 49 -1.54 53.41 2.56
CA LYS A 49 -2.26 53.25 1.29
C LYS A 49 -1.37 52.40 0.38
N LYS A 50 -1.17 51.13 0.72
CA LYS A 50 -0.98 50.13 -0.31
C LYS A 50 -2.35 50.06 -0.92
N LYS A 51 -2.54 50.78 -2.03
CA LYS A 51 -3.51 50.37 -3.02
C LYS A 51 -3.17 48.89 -3.21
N LEU A 52 -3.94 47.97 -2.62
CA LEU A 52 -4.15 46.68 -3.24
C LEU A 52 -4.62 47.08 -4.62
N SER A 53 -3.67 47.11 -5.56
CA SER A 53 -3.96 47.57 -6.90
C SER A 53 -5.12 46.69 -7.35
N ARG A 54 -6.01 47.23 -8.18
CA ARG A 54 -7.03 46.38 -8.82
C ARG A 54 -6.38 45.11 -9.41
N THR A 55 -5.12 45.20 -9.81
CA THR A 55 -4.23 44.10 -10.19
C THR A 55 -3.99 43.05 -9.10
N ALA A 56 -3.78 43.40 -7.82
CA ALA A 56 -3.58 42.44 -6.74
C ALA A 56 -4.88 41.70 -6.35
N LEU A 57 -6.03 42.40 -6.40
CA LEU A 57 -7.33 41.77 -6.20
C LEU A 57 -7.71 40.87 -7.39
N VAL A 58 -7.50 41.35 -8.62
CA VAL A 58 -7.71 40.55 -9.84
C VAL A 58 -6.73 39.37 -9.87
N ALA A 59 -5.47 39.55 -9.47
CA ALA A 59 -4.52 38.44 -9.34
C ALA A 59 -4.96 37.43 -8.29
N ALA A 60 -5.51 37.86 -7.15
CA ALA A 60 -6.07 36.94 -6.15
C ALA A 60 -7.27 36.17 -6.68
N ILE A 61 -8.21 36.82 -7.39
CA ILE A 61 -9.38 36.16 -7.98
C ILE A 61 -8.98 35.22 -9.12
N VAL A 62 -8.00 35.62 -9.94
CA VAL A 62 -7.45 34.78 -11.01
C VAL A 62 -6.68 33.60 -10.40
N ALA A 63 -5.90 33.82 -9.33
CA ALA A 63 -5.21 32.75 -8.62
C ALA A 63 -6.20 31.77 -7.97
N GLU A 64 -7.23 32.26 -7.28
CA GLU A 64 -8.32 31.41 -6.74
C GLU A 64 -9.03 30.65 -7.87
N GLY A 65 -9.33 31.30 -8.99
CA GLY A 65 -9.94 30.65 -10.15
C GLY A 65 -9.05 29.58 -10.81
N LEU A 66 -7.74 29.82 -10.86
CA LEU A 66 -6.76 28.87 -11.37
C LEU A 66 -6.59 27.67 -10.42
N ILE A 67 -6.58 27.91 -9.10
CA ILE A 67 -6.53 26.85 -8.09
C ILE A 67 -7.79 25.96 -8.17
N ILE A 68 -8.98 26.56 -8.28
CA ILE A 68 -10.24 25.81 -8.44
C ILE A 68 -10.25 25.00 -9.74
N SER A 69 -9.68 25.55 -10.82
CA SER A 69 -9.62 24.87 -12.11
C SER A 69 -8.63 23.70 -12.10
N ALA A 70 -7.45 23.88 -11.49
CA ALA A 70 -6.46 22.82 -11.33
C ALA A 70 -7.00 21.67 -10.45
N LEU A 71 -7.67 22.01 -9.34
CA LEU A 71 -8.39 21.04 -8.50
C LEU A 71 -9.44 20.27 -9.30
N ALA A 72 -10.27 20.97 -10.08
CA ALA A 72 -11.31 20.32 -10.87
C ALA A 72 -10.73 19.36 -11.93
N VAL A 73 -9.63 19.73 -12.58
CA VAL A 73 -8.93 18.85 -13.54
C VAL A 73 -8.36 17.63 -12.83
N GLY A 74 -7.67 17.81 -11.69
CA GLY A 74 -7.10 16.70 -10.91
C GLY A 74 -8.16 15.72 -10.41
N ILE A 75 -9.27 16.23 -9.85
CA ILE A 75 -10.40 15.40 -9.39
C ILE A 75 -11.03 14.66 -10.57
N THR A 76 -11.23 15.34 -11.71
CA THR A 76 -11.82 14.71 -12.91
C THR A 76 -10.92 13.60 -13.43
N LEU A 77 -9.60 13.82 -13.48
CA LEU A 77 -8.63 12.82 -13.90
C LEU A 77 -8.62 11.62 -12.95
N LEU A 78 -8.60 11.85 -11.63
CA LEU A 78 -8.65 10.78 -10.63
C LEU A 78 -9.90 9.91 -10.81
N VAL A 79 -11.07 10.52 -10.90
CA VAL A 79 -12.35 9.80 -11.07
C VAL A 79 -12.38 9.02 -12.39
N LEU A 80 -11.88 9.61 -13.48
CA LEU A 80 -11.76 8.92 -14.76
C LEU A 80 -10.83 7.70 -14.66
N LYS A 81 -9.68 7.85 -14.00
CA LYS A 81 -8.70 6.76 -13.85
C LYS A 81 -9.16 5.69 -12.87
N GLN A 82 -9.93 6.04 -11.84
CA GLN A 82 -10.62 5.06 -10.99
C GLN A 82 -11.65 4.25 -11.77
N ALA A 83 -12.46 4.90 -12.62
CA ALA A 83 -13.42 4.19 -13.48
C ALA A 83 -12.72 3.28 -14.50
N GLU A 84 -11.62 3.75 -15.10
CA GLU A 84 -10.78 2.93 -15.97
C GLU A 84 -10.23 1.70 -15.22
N LEU A 85 -9.69 1.91 -14.02
CA LEU A 85 -9.13 0.86 -13.18
C LEU A 85 -10.19 -0.18 -12.76
N ARG A 86 -11.40 0.25 -12.40
CA ARG A 86 -12.52 -0.67 -12.12
C ARG A 86 -12.81 -1.58 -13.30
N SER A 87 -12.81 -1.02 -14.51
CA SER A 87 -13.04 -1.77 -15.75
C SER A 87 -11.93 -2.77 -16.01
N ILE A 88 -10.66 -2.37 -15.86
CA ILE A 88 -9.49 -3.25 -16.02
C ILE A 88 -9.56 -4.44 -15.07
N LEU A 89 -9.83 -4.18 -13.78
CA LEU A 89 -9.86 -5.20 -12.74
C LEU A 89 -11.18 -5.99 -12.70
N GLY A 90 -12.21 -5.52 -13.40
CA GLY A 90 -13.56 -6.09 -13.41
C GLY A 90 -14.28 -5.95 -12.06
N ILE A 91 -14.06 -4.86 -11.33
CA ILE A 91 -14.60 -4.66 -9.96
C ILE A 91 -16.13 -4.54 -9.96
N GLU A 92 -16.74 -3.96 -11.00
CA GLU A 92 -18.20 -3.81 -11.05
C GLU A 92 -18.92 -5.16 -11.15
N ASP A 93 -18.28 -6.13 -11.81
CA ASP A 93 -18.84 -7.47 -12.01
C ASP A 93 -18.47 -8.44 -10.89
N LYS A 94 -17.38 -8.16 -10.17
CA LYS A 94 -16.82 -9.05 -9.14
C LYS A 94 -17.08 -8.47 -7.76
N ASN A 95 -17.67 -9.25 -6.88
CA ASN A 95 -17.89 -8.82 -5.50
C ASN A 95 -16.57 -8.90 -4.68
N ILE A 96 -15.65 -7.95 -4.89
CA ILE A 96 -14.33 -7.89 -4.22
C ILE A 96 -14.39 -6.91 -3.04
N PRO A 97 -14.72 -7.36 -1.81
CA PRO A 97 -14.79 -6.48 -0.65
C PRO A 97 -13.42 -5.90 -0.25
N GLU A 98 -12.33 -6.51 -0.70
CA GLU A 98 -10.97 -6.06 -0.41
C GLU A 98 -10.54 -4.83 -1.23
N TYR A 99 -11.30 -4.46 -2.26
CA TYR A 99 -11.04 -3.31 -3.10
C TYR A 99 -11.56 -2.02 -2.45
N MET A 100 -10.67 -1.04 -2.26
CA MET A 100 -10.97 0.25 -1.64
C MET A 100 -10.47 1.39 -2.51
N GLU A 101 -11.32 2.39 -2.76
CA GLU A 101 -10.94 3.62 -3.45
C GLU A 101 -10.67 4.75 -2.47
N TYR A 102 -9.83 5.69 -2.92
CA TYR A 102 -9.45 6.85 -2.13
C TYR A 102 -9.88 8.15 -2.80
N GLU A 103 -10.25 9.11 -1.98
CA GLU A 103 -10.61 10.44 -2.45
C GLU A 103 -9.36 11.22 -2.88
N ALA A 104 -9.55 12.21 -3.75
CA ALA A 104 -8.50 13.13 -4.14
C ALA A 104 -7.97 13.88 -2.90
N SER A 105 -6.66 14.14 -2.87
CA SER A 105 -6.07 15.03 -1.88
C SER A 105 -6.75 16.41 -1.93
N GLU A 106 -7.06 16.98 -0.76
CA GLU A 106 -7.61 18.33 -0.65
C GLU A 106 -6.60 19.41 -1.08
N THR A 107 -5.31 19.05 -1.12
CA THR A 107 -4.24 19.96 -1.56
C THR A 107 -3.88 19.64 -3.01
N PRO A 108 -4.17 20.54 -3.96
CA PRO A 108 -3.80 20.32 -5.35
C PRO A 108 -2.27 20.37 -5.47
N PRO A 109 -1.67 19.51 -6.31
CA PRO A 109 -0.28 19.67 -6.69
C PRO A 109 -0.08 21.02 -7.40
N GLU A 110 1.14 21.57 -7.32
CA GLU A 110 1.49 22.74 -8.12
C GLU A 110 1.38 22.39 -9.61
N ALA A 111 0.86 23.32 -10.41
CA ALA A 111 0.79 23.12 -11.85
C ALA A 111 2.23 22.93 -12.37
N ASP A 112 2.48 21.80 -13.03
CA ASP A 112 3.76 21.35 -13.59
C ASP A 112 4.68 20.54 -12.66
N GLU A 113 4.28 20.27 -11.41
CA GLU A 113 5.02 19.35 -10.53
C GLU A 113 4.45 17.93 -10.60
N VAL A 114 5.35 16.94 -10.75
CA VAL A 114 4.94 15.52 -10.75
C VAL A 114 4.35 15.18 -9.40
N SER A 115 3.10 14.71 -9.43
CA SER A 115 2.36 14.30 -8.26
C SER A 115 1.98 12.83 -8.35
N VAL A 116 1.84 12.20 -7.19
CA VAL A 116 1.29 10.84 -7.08
C VAL A 116 0.00 10.89 -6.29
N SER A 117 -1.04 10.29 -6.86
CA SER A 117 -2.33 10.09 -6.21
C SER A 117 -2.61 8.61 -6.08
N VAL A 118 -3.09 8.17 -4.92
CA VAL A 118 -3.55 6.79 -4.72
C VAL A 118 -4.96 6.68 -5.32
N LEU A 119 -5.12 5.82 -6.32
CA LEU A 119 -6.42 5.56 -6.96
C LEU A 119 -7.24 4.63 -6.08
N SER A 120 -6.64 3.49 -5.73
CA SER A 120 -7.27 2.44 -4.95
C SER A 120 -6.23 1.52 -4.34
N SER A 121 -6.68 0.62 -3.48
CA SER A 121 -5.89 -0.52 -3.01
C SER A 121 -6.74 -1.78 -2.99
N MET A 122 -6.05 -2.92 -2.95
CA MET A 122 -6.65 -4.22 -2.72
C MET A 122 -5.82 -4.95 -1.68
N ARG A 123 -6.46 -5.31 -0.57
CA ARG A 123 -5.80 -6.07 0.48
C ARG A 123 -5.86 -7.55 0.16
N ASP A 124 -4.70 -8.18 0.31
CA ASP A 124 -4.54 -9.62 0.39
C ASP A 124 -3.88 -9.94 1.74
N LYS A 125 -3.90 -11.20 2.17
CA LYS A 125 -3.48 -11.62 3.53
C LYS A 125 -2.23 -10.90 4.04
N LYS A 126 -1.12 -11.11 3.33
CA LYS A 126 0.20 -10.58 3.68
C LYS A 126 0.61 -9.38 2.84
N TYR A 127 -0.24 -8.97 1.90
CA TYR A 127 0.11 -7.99 0.88
C TYR A 127 -0.98 -6.96 0.70
N VAL A 128 -0.61 -5.71 0.50
CA VAL A 128 -1.54 -4.72 -0.04
C VAL A 128 -1.02 -4.30 -1.38
N ARG A 129 -1.89 -4.41 -2.39
CA ARG A 129 -1.63 -3.84 -3.71
C ARG A 129 -2.21 -2.46 -3.76
N TYR A 130 -1.42 -1.51 -4.20
CA TYR A 130 -1.87 -0.14 -4.39
C TYR A 130 -1.76 0.21 -5.85
N TYR A 131 -2.79 0.90 -6.32
CA TYR A 131 -2.86 1.44 -7.66
C TYR A 131 -2.72 2.94 -7.55
N ILE A 132 -1.70 3.49 -8.20
CA ILE A 132 -1.36 4.89 -8.13
C ILE A 132 -1.39 5.52 -9.51
N LEU A 133 -1.72 6.81 -9.53
CA LEU A 133 -1.64 7.67 -10.69
C LEU A 133 -0.46 8.62 -10.51
N VAL A 134 0.44 8.63 -11.49
CA VAL A 134 1.54 9.60 -11.58
C VAL A 134 1.20 10.62 -12.66
N SER A 135 1.16 11.90 -12.30
CA SER A 135 0.80 12.98 -13.24
C SER A 135 1.27 14.35 -12.76
N PRO A 136 1.68 15.26 -13.66
CA PRO A 136 1.99 15.00 -15.07
C PRO A 136 3.33 14.28 -15.23
N VAL A 137 3.46 13.38 -16.21
CA VAL A 137 4.72 12.73 -16.63
C VAL A 137 4.82 12.66 -18.15
N THR A 138 6.03 12.83 -18.69
CA THR A 138 6.28 12.65 -20.13
C THR A 138 6.37 11.17 -20.47
N GLN A 139 6.18 10.82 -21.76
CA GLN A 139 6.37 9.45 -22.22
C GLN A 139 7.80 8.95 -21.98
N GLU A 140 8.80 9.80 -22.22
CA GLU A 140 10.21 9.47 -21.94
C GLU A 140 10.43 9.15 -20.46
N GLN A 141 9.80 9.90 -19.54
CA GLN A 141 9.85 9.60 -18.11
C GLN A 141 9.12 8.29 -17.78
N ALA A 142 7.96 8.04 -18.40
CA ALA A 142 7.22 6.78 -18.22
C ALA A 142 8.07 5.55 -18.61
N GLU A 143 8.83 5.65 -19.70
CA GLU A 143 9.66 4.58 -20.27
C GLU A 143 11.00 4.37 -19.56
N SER A 144 11.61 5.44 -19.02
CA SER A 144 12.98 5.40 -18.50
C SER A 144 13.10 5.26 -16.99
N TYR A 145 11.99 5.31 -16.26
CA TYR A 145 11.99 5.35 -14.80
C TYR A 145 11.76 3.95 -14.21
N THR A 146 12.51 3.64 -13.16
CA THR A 146 12.23 2.48 -12.31
C THR A 146 11.42 2.95 -11.12
N TRP A 147 10.22 2.41 -10.98
CA TRP A 147 9.26 2.86 -9.99
C TRP A 147 9.46 2.07 -8.69
N SER A 148 9.74 2.72 -7.57
CA SER A 148 9.99 2.04 -6.29
C SER A 148 9.41 2.82 -5.11
N ILE A 149 9.19 2.13 -3.99
CA ILE A 149 8.56 2.71 -2.81
C ILE A 149 9.44 2.51 -1.62
N HIS A 150 9.61 3.61 -0.88
CA HIS A 150 10.49 3.69 0.26
C HIS A 150 9.70 4.10 1.50
N ARG A 151 10.31 3.90 2.65
CA ARG A 151 9.88 4.48 3.91
C ARG A 151 11.10 4.64 4.76
N ASN A 152 11.33 5.85 5.28
CA ASN A 152 12.51 6.16 6.10
C ASN A 152 13.83 5.79 5.40
N GLY A 153 13.89 5.96 4.06
CA GLY A 153 15.06 5.60 3.24
C GLY A 153 15.24 4.11 2.93
N GLU A 154 14.32 3.25 3.37
CA GLU A 154 14.35 1.81 3.07
C GLU A 154 13.28 1.43 2.05
N ARG A 155 13.64 0.63 1.05
CA ARG A 155 12.69 0.06 0.08
C ARG A 155 11.71 -0.88 0.81
N LYS A 156 10.39 -0.65 0.67
CA LYS A 156 9.33 -1.41 1.36
C LYS A 156 8.48 -2.32 0.46
N GLY A 157 8.78 -2.40 -0.83
CA GLY A 157 8.02 -3.23 -1.76
C GLY A 157 8.82 -3.65 -3.00
N ARG A 158 8.17 -4.48 -3.84
CA ARG A 158 8.66 -4.76 -5.20
C ARG A 158 8.64 -3.48 -6.03
N GLU A 159 9.31 -3.51 -7.18
CA GLU A 159 9.17 -2.47 -8.19
C GLU A 159 7.68 -2.26 -8.52
N ALA A 160 7.29 -1.01 -8.81
CA ALA A 160 5.98 -0.74 -9.34
C ALA A 160 5.96 -1.10 -10.83
N PHE A 161 4.90 -1.75 -11.25
CA PHE A 161 4.69 -2.19 -12.61
C PHE A 161 3.54 -1.41 -13.23
N PRO A 162 3.55 -1.16 -14.55
CA PRO A 162 2.38 -0.63 -15.23
C PRO A 162 1.17 -1.54 -14.99
N VAL A 163 0.00 -0.96 -14.68
CA VAL A 163 -1.23 -1.73 -14.39
C VAL A 163 -1.67 -2.60 -15.58
N LYS A 164 -1.29 -2.19 -16.79
CA LYS A 164 -1.45 -3.00 -18.00
C LYS A 164 -0.08 -3.54 -18.40
N ALA A 165 -0.05 -4.76 -18.92
CA ALA A 165 1.19 -5.45 -19.32
C ALA A 165 2.04 -4.68 -20.34
N ASP A 166 1.46 -3.69 -21.04
CA ASP A 166 2.14 -2.82 -21.98
C ASP A 166 2.12 -1.36 -21.49
N LEU A 167 3.30 -0.76 -21.36
CA LEU A 167 3.47 0.63 -20.96
C LEU A 167 2.77 1.59 -21.94
N ASP A 168 2.75 1.26 -23.24
CA ASP A 168 2.05 2.04 -24.28
C ASP A 168 0.53 2.12 -24.01
N THR A 169 0.00 1.20 -23.22
CA THR A 169 -1.41 1.17 -22.82
C THR A 169 -1.66 1.73 -21.42
N ALA A 170 -0.62 1.79 -20.58
CA ALA A 170 -0.68 2.32 -19.23
C ALA A 170 -0.43 3.84 -19.16
N TYR A 171 0.35 4.38 -20.11
CA TYR A 171 0.56 5.81 -20.29
C TYR A 171 -0.55 6.45 -21.12
N ASP A 172 -1.02 7.61 -20.68
CA ASP A 172 -2.05 8.41 -21.35
C ASP A 172 -1.44 9.76 -21.77
N ALA A 173 -1.18 9.91 -23.08
CA ALA A 173 -0.54 11.09 -23.64
C ALA A 173 -1.41 12.35 -23.59
N ASP A 174 -2.74 12.21 -23.62
CA ASP A 174 -3.68 13.34 -23.59
C ASP A 174 -3.70 13.99 -22.21
N THR A 175 -3.54 13.19 -21.16
CA THR A 175 -3.54 13.63 -19.76
C THR A 175 -2.15 13.66 -19.13
N GLN A 176 -1.13 13.22 -19.86
CA GLN A 176 0.25 13.06 -19.38
C GLN A 176 0.30 12.25 -18.09
N SER A 177 -0.41 11.12 -18.04
CA SER A 177 -0.56 10.35 -16.79
C SER A 177 -0.18 8.89 -16.98
N LEU A 178 0.30 8.26 -15.90
CA LEU A 178 0.69 6.85 -15.88
C LEU A 178 0.06 6.16 -14.68
N MET A 179 -0.61 5.03 -14.92
CA MET A 179 -1.12 4.17 -13.84
C MET A 179 -0.14 3.05 -13.53
N LEU A 180 0.21 2.93 -12.25
CA LEU A 180 1.12 1.90 -11.74
C LEU A 180 0.46 1.08 -10.64
N GLU A 181 0.84 -0.20 -10.56
CA GLU A 181 0.55 -1.11 -9.46
C GLU A 181 1.85 -1.39 -8.71
N PHE A 182 1.77 -1.45 -7.38
CA PHE A 182 2.84 -2.05 -6.60
C PHE A 182 2.27 -2.89 -5.46
N SER A 183 3.03 -3.90 -5.04
CA SER A 183 2.70 -4.77 -3.92
C SER A 183 3.60 -4.49 -2.74
N MET A 184 3.01 -4.24 -1.58
CA MET A 184 3.70 -4.05 -0.32
C MET A 184 3.42 -5.22 0.62
N PHE A 185 4.48 -5.84 1.14
CA PHE A 185 4.35 -6.85 2.18
C PHE A 185 4.03 -6.17 3.52
N ILE A 186 2.92 -6.58 4.13
CA ILE A 186 2.48 -6.10 5.45
C ILE A 186 2.66 -7.17 6.53
N GLY A 187 3.02 -8.41 6.18
CA GLY A 187 3.16 -9.52 7.13
C GLY A 187 1.84 -10.14 7.59
N SER A 188 1.92 -11.29 8.27
CA SER A 188 0.76 -12.07 8.73
C SER A 188 0.05 -11.50 9.96
N ASP A 189 0.77 -10.73 10.78
CA ASP A 189 0.28 -10.22 12.08
C ASP A 189 -0.02 -8.71 12.09
N ALA A 190 0.11 -8.03 10.94
CA ALA A 190 -0.15 -6.61 10.91
C ALA A 190 -1.67 -6.34 10.92
N GLN A 191 -2.22 -6.26 12.13
CA GLN A 191 -2.92 -5.03 12.50
C GLN A 191 -1.92 -3.91 12.20
N VAL A 192 -1.95 -3.38 10.98
CA VAL A 192 -1.13 -2.24 10.61
C VAL A 192 -1.65 -1.10 11.49
N GLU A 193 -1.15 -0.94 12.71
CA GLU A 193 -1.26 0.29 13.50
C GLU A 193 -0.26 1.33 12.93
N ASP A 194 -0.07 1.39 11.61
CA ASP A 194 0.76 2.43 11.00
C ASP A 194 -0.04 3.73 10.94
N THR A 195 0.23 4.58 11.91
CA THR A 195 -0.25 5.97 11.89
C THR A 195 0.66 6.88 11.05
N GLU A 196 1.80 6.37 10.58
CA GLU A 196 2.76 7.16 9.81
C GLU A 196 2.58 7.01 8.28
N PRO A 197 2.67 8.12 7.53
CA PRO A 197 2.58 8.10 6.08
C PRO A 197 3.81 7.43 5.45
N TYR A 198 3.60 6.83 4.29
CA TYR A 198 4.67 6.26 3.45
C TYR A 198 5.31 7.37 2.58
N GLU A 199 6.50 7.13 2.04
CA GLU A 199 7.19 8.08 1.15
C GLU A 199 7.57 7.40 -0.17
N VAL A 200 6.91 7.76 -1.26
CA VAL A 200 7.18 7.11 -2.54
C VAL A 200 8.18 7.88 -3.37
N ASN A 201 9.44 7.50 -3.21
CA ASN A 201 10.51 8.03 -4.03
C ASN A 201 10.50 7.39 -5.43
N LEU A 202 10.09 8.17 -6.44
CA LEU A 202 10.16 7.74 -7.84
C LEU A 202 11.58 8.02 -8.35
N TRP A 203 12.28 6.99 -8.82
CA TRP A 203 13.65 7.14 -9.31
C TRP A 203 13.67 7.04 -10.84
N GLY A 204 14.11 8.12 -11.48
CA GLY A 204 14.34 8.15 -12.91
C GLY A 204 15.77 7.85 -13.27
N GLY A 205 15.98 6.82 -14.09
CA GLY A 205 17.27 6.53 -14.68
C GLY A 205 18.08 5.44 -13.99
N ILE A 206 18.32 4.40 -14.80
CA ILE A 206 19.39 3.37 -14.80
C ILE A 206 19.74 2.72 -13.46
N ASP A 207 19.16 1.52 -13.29
CA ASP A 207 19.80 0.27 -12.85
C ASP A 207 20.67 0.34 -11.58
N TYR A 208 20.06 -0.07 -10.47
CA TYR A 208 20.69 -0.22 -9.16
C TYR A 208 21.90 -1.17 -9.16
N ASP A 209 22.04 -2.06 -10.14
CA ASP A 209 23.21 -2.95 -10.24
C ASP A 209 24.50 -2.21 -10.60
N SER A 210 24.40 -0.98 -11.11
CA SER A 210 25.55 -0.20 -11.58
C SER A 210 26.18 0.74 -10.53
N GLY A 211 25.48 1.00 -9.42
CA GLY A 211 25.93 1.95 -8.39
C GLY A 211 26.12 3.40 -8.87
N ALA A 212 25.59 3.75 -10.05
CA ALA A 212 25.64 5.11 -10.57
C ALA A 212 24.54 5.97 -9.94
N GLU A 213 24.86 7.21 -9.56
CA GLU A 213 23.85 8.19 -9.17
C GLU A 213 22.97 8.50 -10.37
N ALA A 214 21.68 8.15 -10.27
CA ALA A 214 20.64 8.58 -11.20
C ALA A 214 20.69 10.11 -11.33
N SER A 215 20.90 10.63 -12.55
CA SER A 215 21.07 12.07 -12.76
C SER A 215 19.76 12.86 -12.64
N ASP A 216 18.60 12.18 -12.71
CA ASP A 216 17.27 12.81 -12.67
C ASP A 216 16.27 11.97 -11.85
N SER A 217 16.26 12.12 -10.52
CA SER A 217 15.23 11.51 -9.66
C SER A 217 14.05 12.44 -9.41
N ILE A 218 12.84 11.88 -9.34
CA ILE A 218 11.61 12.61 -9.01
C ILE A 218 11.09 12.05 -7.69
N SER A 219 11.57 12.60 -6.58
CA SER A 219 11.01 12.24 -5.27
C SER A 219 9.71 13.00 -5.04
N THR A 220 8.64 12.28 -4.71
CA THR A 220 7.41 12.87 -4.20
C THR A 220 6.97 12.08 -2.96
N SER A 221 6.25 12.71 -2.06
CA SER A 221 5.81 12.06 -0.82
C SER A 221 4.30 11.97 -0.82
N PHE A 222 3.77 10.79 -0.50
CA PHE A 222 2.33 10.61 -0.36
C PHE A 222 2.01 9.54 0.68
N SER A 223 0.98 9.80 1.45
CA SER A 223 0.50 8.86 2.45
C SER A 223 -0.20 7.69 1.77
N LEU A 224 0.23 6.47 2.05
CA LEU A 224 -0.57 5.29 1.72
C LEU A 224 -1.68 5.15 2.76
N PRO A 225 -2.95 5.34 2.38
CA PRO A 225 -4.06 5.09 3.28
C PRO A 225 -4.13 3.60 3.59
N GLN A 226 -4.44 3.27 4.84
CA GLN A 226 -4.59 1.87 5.23
C GLN A 226 -5.78 1.25 4.52
N ASN A 227 -5.58 0.05 3.96
CA ASN A 227 -6.70 -0.79 3.57
C ASN A 227 -7.19 -1.59 4.78
N THR A 228 -8.32 -1.18 5.33
CA THR A 228 -8.94 -1.79 6.51
C THR A 228 -9.97 -2.87 6.15
N SER A 229 -10.09 -3.23 4.87
CA SER A 229 -11.02 -4.27 4.44
C SER A 229 -10.71 -5.60 5.13
N GLU A 230 -11.75 -6.31 5.55
CA GLU A 230 -11.62 -7.72 5.93
C GLU A 230 -11.26 -8.55 4.71
N ILE A 231 -10.43 -9.58 4.91
CA ILE A 231 -9.94 -10.42 3.84
C ILE A 231 -10.81 -11.67 3.79
N SER A 232 -11.51 -11.84 2.68
CA SER A 232 -12.30 -13.01 2.39
C SER A 232 -11.39 -14.09 1.83
N THR A 233 -11.52 -15.30 2.37
CA THR A 233 -10.79 -16.45 1.87
C THR A 233 -11.67 -17.69 1.86
N VAL A 234 -11.42 -18.57 0.89
CA VAL A 234 -12.00 -19.91 0.82
C VAL A 234 -10.89 -20.90 1.12
N LEU A 235 -11.08 -21.70 2.16
CA LEU A 235 -10.17 -22.78 2.53
C LEU A 235 -10.68 -24.09 1.94
N ILE A 236 -9.86 -24.73 1.10
CA ILE A 236 -10.16 -26.03 0.50
C ILE A 236 -9.23 -27.09 1.12
N GLN A 237 -9.82 -28.05 1.81
CA GLN A 237 -9.10 -29.15 2.45
C GLN A 237 -8.83 -30.26 1.44
N LEU A 238 -7.57 -30.68 1.28
CA LEU A 238 -7.21 -31.75 0.34
C LEU A 238 -7.38 -33.16 0.95
N GLY A 239 -8.16 -33.28 2.03
CA GLY A 239 -8.47 -34.53 2.73
C GLY A 239 -7.21 -35.22 3.29
N ASN A 240 -6.83 -36.36 2.70
CA ASN A 240 -5.57 -37.03 3.02
C ASN A 240 -4.35 -36.38 2.35
N GLY A 241 -4.50 -35.18 1.78
CA GLY A 241 -3.52 -34.42 1.03
C GLY A 241 -3.13 -35.01 -0.32
N VAL A 242 -2.35 -34.24 -1.07
CA VAL A 242 -1.74 -34.62 -2.34
C VAL A 242 -0.26 -34.85 -2.09
N GLU A 243 0.20 -36.08 -2.33
CA GLU A 243 1.61 -36.46 -2.13
C GLU A 243 2.47 -36.02 -3.33
N PHE A 244 3.70 -35.62 -3.05
CA PHE A 244 4.73 -35.37 -4.05
C PHE A 244 6.06 -36.00 -3.58
N THR A 245 6.96 -36.32 -4.50
CA THR A 245 8.18 -37.08 -4.18
C THR A 245 9.41 -36.33 -4.62
N ASN A 246 10.36 -36.14 -3.70
CA ASN A 246 11.66 -35.57 -4.01
C ASN A 246 12.44 -36.56 -4.89
N ALA A 247 12.78 -36.17 -6.11
CA ALA A 247 13.48 -37.03 -7.06
C ALA A 247 14.91 -37.39 -6.62
N LEU A 248 15.54 -36.60 -5.74
CA LEU A 248 16.89 -36.81 -5.25
C LEU A 248 16.93 -37.80 -4.07
N THR A 249 16.03 -37.66 -3.10
CA THR A 249 16.03 -38.46 -1.85
C THR A 249 15.03 -39.62 -1.89
N GLY A 250 14.01 -39.55 -2.74
CA GLY A 250 12.88 -40.50 -2.77
C GLY A 250 11.88 -40.32 -1.63
N GLU A 251 12.08 -39.29 -0.77
CA GLU A 251 11.17 -38.96 0.31
C GLU A 251 9.90 -38.29 -0.21
N THR A 252 8.83 -38.36 0.58
CA THR A 252 7.51 -37.85 0.20
C THR A 252 7.15 -36.61 1.02
N GLY A 253 6.69 -35.58 0.32
CA GLY A 253 6.02 -34.42 0.89
C GLY A 253 4.53 -34.48 0.64
N LYS A 254 3.79 -33.55 1.23
CA LYS A 254 2.33 -33.52 1.14
C LYS A 254 1.77 -32.11 1.14
N ILE A 255 0.87 -31.84 0.19
CA ILE A 255 0.02 -30.65 0.14
C ILE A 255 -1.25 -30.95 0.94
N GLN A 256 -1.55 -30.14 1.94
CA GLN A 256 -2.58 -30.41 2.94
C GLN A 256 -3.85 -29.63 2.64
N GLU A 257 -3.69 -28.36 2.32
CA GLU A 257 -4.79 -27.43 2.09
C GLU A 257 -4.38 -26.32 1.12
N VAL A 258 -5.40 -25.67 0.57
CA VAL A 258 -5.26 -24.53 -0.32
C VAL A 258 -6.17 -23.44 0.20
N GLN A 259 -5.66 -22.23 0.31
CA GLN A 259 -6.47 -21.08 0.66
C GLN A 259 -6.50 -20.10 -0.50
N VAL A 260 -7.69 -19.75 -0.97
CA VAL A 260 -7.89 -18.85 -2.09
C VAL A 260 -8.46 -17.54 -1.58
N SER A 261 -7.84 -16.43 -1.97
CA SER A 261 -8.33 -15.06 -1.76
C SER A 261 -8.69 -14.42 -3.10
N SER A 262 -9.33 -13.26 -3.07
CA SER A 262 -9.56 -12.46 -4.28
C SER A 262 -8.26 -12.02 -4.94
N GLY A 263 -7.16 -11.92 -4.18
CA GLY A 263 -5.84 -11.48 -4.63
C GLY A 263 -4.84 -12.61 -4.93
N GLY A 264 -5.04 -13.82 -4.41
CA GLY A 264 -4.10 -14.89 -4.63
C GLY A 264 -4.55 -16.28 -4.17
N ILE A 265 -3.56 -17.16 -4.09
CA ILE A 265 -3.68 -18.54 -3.63
C ILE A 265 -2.48 -18.89 -2.77
N GLU A 266 -2.75 -19.52 -1.63
CA GLU A 266 -1.75 -20.04 -0.72
C GLU A 266 -1.82 -21.57 -0.70
N TRP A 267 -0.67 -22.20 -0.88
CA TRP A 267 -0.48 -23.64 -0.83
C TRP A 267 0.19 -24.01 0.48
N PHE A 268 -0.45 -24.87 1.26
CA PHE A 268 0.08 -25.34 2.54
C PHE A 268 0.62 -26.75 2.36
N TYR A 269 1.93 -26.91 2.53
CA TYR A 269 2.60 -28.18 2.29
C TYR A 269 3.72 -28.44 3.30
N SER A 270 4.10 -29.70 3.44
CA SER A 270 5.12 -30.12 4.41
C SER A 270 5.94 -31.28 3.88
N TYR A 271 7.20 -31.33 4.27
CA TYR A 271 8.07 -32.51 4.17
C TYR A 271 9.04 -32.50 5.37
N ASP A 272 9.51 -33.68 5.76
CA ASP A 272 10.18 -33.90 7.06
C ASP A 272 11.44 -33.02 7.25
N THR A 273 12.15 -32.71 6.18
CA THR A 273 13.40 -31.93 6.21
C THR A 273 13.22 -30.43 5.99
N ALA A 274 11.99 -29.91 5.83
CA ALA A 274 11.71 -28.52 5.44
C ALA A 274 12.33 -27.48 6.37
N GLU A 275 12.04 -27.57 7.68
CA GLU A 275 12.52 -26.60 8.66
C GLU A 275 14.05 -26.59 8.76
N MET A 276 14.66 -27.78 8.73
CA MET A 276 16.11 -27.93 8.75
C MET A 276 16.72 -27.29 7.50
N LEU A 277 16.31 -27.69 6.29
CA LEU A 277 16.89 -27.19 5.04
C LEU A 277 16.78 -25.66 4.94
N LEU A 278 15.61 -25.10 5.25
CA LEU A 278 15.42 -23.64 5.19
C LEU A 278 16.27 -22.90 6.22
N ARG A 279 16.38 -23.41 7.46
CA ARG A 279 17.22 -22.80 8.49
C ARG A 279 18.69 -22.81 8.08
N GLU A 280 19.19 -23.95 7.64
CA GLU A 280 20.59 -24.12 7.25
C GLU A 280 20.93 -23.24 6.03
N ILE A 281 20.09 -23.23 4.99
CA ILE A 281 20.29 -22.38 3.81
C ILE A 281 20.24 -20.88 4.17
N LYS A 282 19.29 -20.46 5.03
CA LYS A 282 19.15 -19.05 5.44
C LYS A 282 20.33 -18.56 6.28
N ASN A 283 20.91 -19.43 7.09
CA ASN A 283 22.05 -19.08 7.93
C ASN A 283 23.39 -19.12 7.20
N TYR A 284 23.48 -19.74 6.01
CA TYR A 284 24.74 -19.85 5.27
C TYR A 284 25.39 -18.47 5.03
N GLY A 285 26.68 -18.35 5.37
CA GLY A 285 27.45 -17.11 5.27
C GLY A 285 27.27 -16.12 6.43
N SER A 286 26.41 -16.43 7.40
CA SER A 286 26.36 -15.75 8.70
C SER A 286 27.42 -16.30 9.66
N ASP A 287 27.73 -15.54 10.73
CA ASP A 287 28.63 -15.97 11.80
C ASP A 287 28.13 -17.23 12.54
N ASP A 288 26.83 -17.54 12.43
CA ASP A 288 26.16 -18.69 13.06
C ASP A 288 26.08 -19.94 12.17
N SER A 289 26.64 -19.91 10.94
CA SER A 289 26.63 -21.07 10.03
C SER A 289 27.88 -21.93 10.20
N ASP A 290 27.67 -23.19 10.59
CA ASP A 290 28.69 -24.24 10.60
C ASP A 290 28.83 -24.98 9.24
N LEU A 291 28.03 -24.60 8.23
CA LEU A 291 28.01 -25.31 6.94
C LEU A 291 29.27 -25.04 6.11
N SER A 292 29.87 -26.11 5.61
CA SER A 292 30.80 -26.04 4.50
C SER A 292 30.10 -25.68 3.19
N GLU A 293 30.86 -25.19 2.20
CA GLU A 293 30.35 -24.91 0.86
C GLU A 293 29.75 -26.17 0.19
N GLU A 294 30.30 -27.36 0.48
CA GLU A 294 29.80 -28.63 -0.05
C GLU A 294 28.43 -28.99 0.57
N GLU A 295 28.29 -28.85 1.89
CA GLU A 295 27.01 -29.07 2.60
C GLU A 295 25.94 -28.09 2.14
N PHE A 296 26.30 -26.81 1.98
CA PHE A 296 25.38 -25.81 1.44
C PHE A 296 24.88 -26.16 0.04
N ARG A 297 25.78 -26.60 -0.86
CA ARG A 297 25.40 -27.04 -2.21
C ARG A 297 24.48 -28.25 -2.17
N GLN A 298 24.75 -29.20 -1.28
CA GLN A 298 23.90 -30.37 -1.11
C GLN A 298 22.50 -29.99 -0.61
N TYR A 299 22.39 -29.19 0.44
CA TYR A 299 21.10 -28.72 0.98
C TYR A 299 20.33 -27.87 -0.03
N SER A 300 21.02 -27.00 -0.77
CA SER A 300 20.41 -26.21 -1.84
C SER A 300 19.86 -27.09 -2.95
N ALA A 301 20.59 -28.15 -3.35
CA ALA A 301 20.13 -29.09 -4.36
C ALA A 301 18.91 -29.92 -3.88
N GLU A 302 18.91 -30.35 -2.62
CA GLU A 302 17.78 -31.06 -2.03
C GLU A 302 16.54 -30.16 -1.94
N GLN A 303 16.70 -28.91 -1.49
CA GLN A 303 15.63 -27.93 -1.44
C GLN A 303 15.05 -27.63 -2.83
N LEU A 304 15.92 -27.48 -3.85
CA LEU A 304 15.47 -27.27 -5.22
C LEU A 304 14.68 -28.48 -5.77
N ALA A 305 15.11 -29.70 -5.43
CA ALA A 305 14.38 -30.91 -5.79
C ALA A 305 13.00 -30.99 -5.13
N TRP A 306 12.87 -30.52 -3.88
CA TRP A 306 11.57 -30.39 -3.21
C TRP A 306 10.67 -29.36 -3.89
N ILE A 307 11.20 -28.18 -4.24
CA ILE A 307 10.47 -27.13 -4.96
C ILE A 307 9.94 -27.68 -6.28
N HIS A 308 10.79 -28.31 -7.10
CA HIS A 308 10.35 -28.88 -8.37
C HIS A 308 9.31 -29.99 -8.22
N ALA A 309 9.47 -30.88 -7.24
CA ALA A 309 8.47 -31.92 -6.97
C ALA A 309 7.11 -31.32 -6.61
N PHE A 310 7.08 -30.29 -5.78
CA PHE A 310 5.87 -29.55 -5.42
C PHE A 310 5.27 -28.83 -6.64
N GLU A 311 6.08 -28.07 -7.38
CA GLU A 311 5.67 -27.33 -8.58
C GLU A 311 5.07 -28.26 -9.65
N ASP A 312 5.68 -29.41 -9.90
CA ASP A 312 5.18 -30.39 -10.86
C ASP A 312 3.81 -30.94 -10.47
N THR A 313 3.56 -31.15 -9.17
CA THR A 313 2.26 -31.60 -8.66
C THR A 313 1.16 -30.54 -8.83
N ILE A 314 1.48 -29.25 -8.70
CA ILE A 314 0.50 -28.16 -8.82
C ILE A 314 0.47 -27.50 -10.19
N ARG A 315 1.36 -27.89 -11.11
CA ARG A 315 1.52 -27.28 -12.44
C ARG A 315 0.22 -27.20 -13.22
N ASP A 316 -0.56 -28.27 -13.16
CA ASP A 316 -1.86 -28.39 -13.84
C ASP A 316 -3.04 -28.19 -12.88
N ALA A 317 -2.79 -27.63 -11.70
CA ALA A 317 -3.87 -27.32 -10.77
C ALA A 317 -4.80 -26.27 -11.36
N VAL A 318 -6.11 -26.46 -11.19
CA VAL A 318 -7.14 -25.56 -11.73
C VAL A 318 -8.25 -25.34 -10.72
N LEU A 319 -8.59 -24.07 -10.49
CA LEU A 319 -9.81 -23.65 -9.85
C LEU A 319 -10.96 -23.78 -10.86
N ASN A 320 -12.04 -24.45 -10.45
CA ASN A 320 -13.27 -24.58 -11.23
C ASN A 320 -14.29 -23.57 -10.72
N LEU A 321 -14.86 -22.80 -11.64
CA LEU A 321 -15.80 -21.73 -11.33
C LEU A 321 -17.22 -22.10 -11.78
N SER A 322 -18.23 -21.58 -11.10
CA SER A 322 -19.64 -21.91 -11.33
C SER A 322 -20.20 -21.45 -12.68
N ASP A 323 -19.51 -20.52 -13.34
CA ASP A 323 -19.81 -20.10 -14.71
C ASP A 323 -19.25 -21.06 -15.78
N GLY A 324 -18.56 -22.14 -15.35
CA GLY A 324 -17.93 -23.14 -16.21
C GLY A 324 -16.54 -22.75 -16.70
N SER A 325 -16.02 -21.58 -16.32
CA SER A 325 -14.64 -21.18 -16.58
C SER A 325 -13.68 -21.79 -15.56
N THR A 326 -12.39 -21.73 -15.86
CA THR A 326 -11.32 -22.26 -14.99
C THR A 326 -10.21 -21.25 -14.83
N ARG A 327 -9.50 -21.33 -13.70
CA ARG A 327 -8.33 -20.49 -13.42
C ARG A 327 -7.17 -21.35 -12.94
N GLY A 328 -5.95 -21.09 -13.41
CA GLY A 328 -4.77 -21.87 -12.99
C GLY A 328 -4.46 -21.70 -11.50
N GLY A 329 -3.91 -22.73 -10.87
CA GLY A 329 -3.60 -22.76 -9.43
C GLY A 329 -2.37 -21.97 -9.00
N LEU A 330 -1.65 -21.34 -9.93
CA LEU A 330 -0.40 -20.59 -9.76
C LEU A 330 0.72 -21.33 -9.03
N ILE A 331 1.90 -21.30 -9.64
CA ILE A 331 3.13 -21.68 -8.99
C ILE A 331 3.53 -20.55 -8.02
N PRO A 332 3.79 -20.85 -6.74
CA PRO A 332 4.28 -19.88 -5.79
C PRO A 332 5.57 -19.21 -6.23
N ASP A 333 5.66 -17.89 -6.05
CA ASP A 333 6.90 -17.14 -6.24
C ASP A 333 7.64 -16.90 -4.91
N GLN A 334 6.99 -17.22 -3.79
CA GLN A 334 7.51 -17.07 -2.44
C GLN A 334 7.03 -18.18 -1.53
N VAL A 335 7.90 -18.56 -0.59
CA VAL A 335 7.63 -19.60 0.40
C VAL A 335 7.98 -19.07 1.79
N ASP A 336 6.99 -19.10 2.68
CA ASP A 336 7.18 -18.86 4.11
C ASP A 336 7.18 -20.18 4.88
N LEU A 337 7.78 -20.19 6.07
CA LEU A 337 7.72 -21.30 7.01
C LEU A 337 6.98 -20.86 8.27
N ASP A 338 5.90 -21.56 8.61
CA ASP A 338 5.12 -21.34 9.83
C ASP A 338 4.89 -22.68 10.55
N ASN A 339 5.46 -22.85 11.74
CA ASN A 339 5.29 -24.04 12.59
C ASN A 339 5.51 -25.38 11.87
N GLY A 340 6.52 -25.45 10.99
CA GLY A 340 6.86 -26.66 10.22
C GLY A 340 6.03 -26.86 8.95
N VAL A 341 5.12 -25.94 8.63
CA VAL A 341 4.34 -25.91 7.39
C VAL A 341 4.92 -24.84 6.47
N LEU A 342 5.14 -25.21 5.21
CA LEU A 342 5.52 -24.30 4.16
C LEU A 342 4.27 -23.69 3.54
N ILE A 343 4.29 -22.38 3.35
CA ILE A 343 3.21 -21.59 2.77
C ILE A 343 3.72 -20.98 1.48
N GLY A 344 3.34 -21.57 0.35
CA GLY A 344 3.66 -21.06 -0.98
C GLY A 344 2.60 -20.07 -1.45
N ASN A 345 2.98 -18.82 -1.74
CA ASN A 345 2.06 -17.76 -2.15
C ASN A 345 2.13 -17.53 -3.67
N GLY A 346 0.98 -17.48 -4.34
CA GLY A 346 0.84 -17.09 -5.74
C GLY A 346 -0.18 -15.96 -5.92
N TYR A 347 0.11 -14.99 -6.79
CA TYR A 347 -0.70 -13.78 -6.98
C TYR A 347 -1.44 -13.74 -8.31
N TRP A 348 -2.71 -13.35 -8.24
CA TRP A 348 -3.54 -13.12 -9.41
C TRP A 348 -3.22 -11.79 -10.08
N GLU A 349 -3.05 -11.74 -11.40
CA GLU A 349 -3.07 -10.45 -12.11
C GLU A 349 -4.43 -9.75 -11.97
N ASN A 350 -5.51 -10.51 -12.19
CA ASN A 350 -6.89 -10.00 -12.08
C ASN A 350 -7.60 -10.56 -10.85
N PRO A 351 -8.32 -9.77 -10.04
CA PRO A 351 -9.00 -10.30 -8.86
C PRO A 351 -9.99 -11.42 -9.19
N LEU A 352 -10.13 -12.39 -8.28
CA LEU A 352 -11.10 -13.49 -8.37
C LEU A 352 -12.35 -13.16 -7.54
N ASP A 353 -13.54 -13.29 -8.14
CA ASP A 353 -14.78 -13.36 -7.35
C ASP A 353 -14.84 -14.71 -6.63
N LEU A 354 -14.75 -14.70 -5.30
CA LEU A 354 -14.75 -15.91 -4.51
C LEU A 354 -16.13 -16.59 -4.45
N SER A 355 -17.21 -15.86 -4.74
CA SER A 355 -18.57 -16.41 -4.69
C SER A 355 -18.87 -17.42 -5.80
N ILE A 356 -18.07 -17.40 -6.87
CA ILE A 356 -18.17 -18.33 -8.00
C ILE A 356 -17.16 -19.49 -7.90
N LEU A 357 -16.28 -19.51 -6.90
CA LEU A 357 -15.34 -20.61 -6.70
C LEU A 357 -16.07 -21.86 -6.20
N GLU A 358 -16.00 -22.95 -6.96
CA GLU A 358 -16.68 -24.22 -6.60
C GLU A 358 -15.72 -25.29 -6.09
N SER A 359 -14.54 -25.40 -6.68
CA SER A 359 -13.57 -26.44 -6.35
C SER A 359 -12.18 -26.14 -6.89
N ILE A 360 -11.20 -26.92 -6.45
CA ILE A 360 -9.88 -27.01 -7.07
C ILE A 360 -9.61 -28.44 -7.52
N THR A 361 -8.99 -28.60 -8.68
CA THR A 361 -8.46 -29.88 -9.16
C THR A 361 -6.95 -29.85 -9.08
N VAL A 362 -6.35 -30.82 -8.40
CA VAL A 362 -4.91 -30.98 -8.22
C VAL A 362 -4.57 -32.43 -8.49
N ASP A 363 -3.55 -32.69 -9.32
CA ASP A 363 -3.15 -34.06 -9.70
C ASP A 363 -4.35 -34.94 -10.15
N GLY A 364 -5.23 -34.36 -10.97
CA GLY A 364 -6.42 -35.02 -11.51
C GLY A 364 -7.54 -35.33 -10.50
N LYS A 365 -7.42 -34.88 -9.24
CA LYS A 365 -8.45 -35.05 -8.20
C LYS A 365 -9.08 -33.71 -7.85
N THR A 366 -10.40 -33.68 -7.71
CA THR A 366 -11.18 -32.47 -7.40
C THR A 366 -11.57 -32.42 -5.93
N TYR A 367 -11.42 -31.23 -5.33
CA TYR A 367 -11.66 -30.93 -3.92
C TYR A 367 -12.59 -29.73 -3.81
N GLN A 368 -13.59 -29.80 -2.93
CA GLN A 368 -14.63 -28.78 -2.72
C GLN A 368 -14.45 -28.08 -1.39
#